data_AF-A0A944BTU7-F1
#
_entry.id   AF-A0A944BTU7-F1
#
_cell.length_a   1.000
_cell.length_b   1.000
_cell.length_c   1.000
_cell.angle_alpha   90.00
_cell.angle_beta   90.00
_cell.angle_gamma   90.00
#
_symmetry.space_group_name_H-M   'P 1'
#
loop_
_entity.id
_entity.type
_entity.pdbx_description
1 polymer ?
#
loop_
_entity_poly.entity_id
_entity_poly.type
_entity_poly.pdbx_seq_one_letter_code
_entity_poly.pdbx_strand_id
1 'polypeptide(L)'
;MKKILLVVCALMLAVPSKAVLNEKNLDETLVVLRGELDQAIKKQQQNMARYRQYNASQKKTLKSTMDRCGEVSLMLYSQNPDYVFDLTYACNEATELYRNFMTVNKKPYDLINARINSEIKRYDGLIFSLKCLPPALIQMKGKRRLHTPDTLSLSAQADRAACIQSAMQLRDNIVKTQRLITADSIAFSHVSTILGKLNTYAQKRYDDIQSSIFRDNGSTYFEILGNFGHNIDRAKLDVTNKYNLGNESRFAKSQWRGSVIVGFVIFVVFYLVLSFVLGFLLTKLLYYVLKRLKWVNFGTNEVRAMRFAKMDKIKPAVMFAMAALLFVVTIMLLRGRLYNNFFIMASHLLVDYAVLLVAITFSLLLRLRYNQMRHGFCVYMPMLVLGLVIILFRIVFIPNSVVNLVFPPIVLFFLVWQWRAVRRHSGKLRESEIIAADAEQQAEEDDETDDDDGVVIEVNEAEERRKERTIRKQIEALVADDTIVAKGLASVLKVRKKAPSQAEIDDPLTSEPQLPQTDRNYAWLSFAVILIATLLTWFGRTLMSVEVVIWWLFQLTAIQGVI
;
A
#
# COMPACT_ATOMS: atom_id res chain seq x y z
N MET A 1 39.81 -1.13 -46.92
CA MET A 1 40.63 -0.65 -45.79
C MET A 1 39.92 -0.76 -44.43
N LYS A 2 38.69 -0.25 -44.24
CA LYS A 2 37.97 -0.31 -42.95
C LYS A 2 37.74 -1.72 -42.38
N LYS A 3 37.46 -2.73 -43.23
CA LYS A 3 37.26 -4.13 -42.81
C LYS A 3 38.57 -4.82 -42.38
N ILE A 4 39.70 -4.45 -42.98
CA ILE A 4 41.03 -4.99 -42.64
C ILE A 4 41.48 -4.42 -41.28
N LEU A 5 41.23 -3.13 -41.03
CA LEU A 5 41.51 -2.49 -39.74
C LEU A 5 40.75 -3.14 -38.58
N LEU A 6 39.49 -3.53 -38.83
CA LEU A 6 38.62 -4.17 -37.84
C LEU A 6 39.08 -5.60 -37.51
N VAL A 7 39.54 -6.35 -38.51
CA VAL A 7 40.13 -7.68 -38.33
C VAL A 7 41.45 -7.59 -37.56
N VAL A 8 42.30 -6.58 -37.84
CA VAL A 8 43.54 -6.35 -37.09
C VAL A 8 43.26 -5.94 -35.65
N CYS A 9 42.27 -5.09 -35.39
CA CYS A 9 41.86 -4.75 -34.01
C CYS A 9 41.28 -5.95 -33.26
N ALA A 10 40.49 -6.81 -33.93
CA ALA A 10 39.97 -8.03 -33.34
C ALA A 10 41.09 -9.06 -33.06
N LEU A 11 42.12 -9.13 -33.91
CA LEU A 11 43.29 -9.98 -33.71
C LEU A 11 44.16 -9.50 -32.53
N MET A 12 44.27 -8.17 -32.34
CA MET A 12 45.01 -7.58 -31.21
C MET A 12 44.30 -7.78 -29.87
N LEU A 13 42.97 -7.96 -29.87
CA LEU A 13 42.18 -8.35 -28.70
C LEU A 13 42.24 -9.87 -28.41
N ALA A 14 42.68 -10.67 -29.39
CA ALA A 14 42.78 -12.14 -29.29
C ALA A 14 44.20 -12.63 -28.89
N VAL A 15 45.14 -11.73 -28.57
CA VAL A 15 46.44 -12.14 -28.04
C VAL A 15 46.23 -12.78 -26.67
N PRO A 16 46.67 -14.03 -26.45
CA PRO A 16 46.61 -14.63 -25.13
C PRO A 16 47.41 -13.75 -24.16
N SER A 17 46.78 -13.38 -23.05
CA SER A 17 47.47 -12.76 -21.93
C SER A 17 48.71 -13.59 -21.61
N LYS A 18 49.89 -12.98 -21.68
CA LYS A 18 51.13 -13.53 -21.12
C LYS A 18 50.95 -13.64 -19.60
N ALA A 19 50.28 -14.69 -19.16
CA ALA A 19 50.11 -15.12 -17.79
C ALA A 19 50.64 -16.57 -17.67
N VAL A 20 51.75 -16.82 -18.34
CA VAL A 20 52.60 -18.00 -18.16
C VAL A 20 53.95 -17.44 -17.73
N LEU A 21 54.41 -17.85 -16.54
CA LEU A 21 55.74 -17.52 -16.01
C LEU A 21 56.78 -17.80 -17.10
N ASN A 22 57.41 -16.75 -17.62
CA ASN A 22 58.52 -16.81 -18.56
C ASN A 22 59.74 -16.12 -17.94
N GLU A 23 59.97 -16.28 -16.64
CA GLU A 23 61.20 -15.79 -16.04
C GLU A 23 62.38 -16.66 -16.48
N LYS A 24 63.52 -16.00 -16.73
CA LYS A 24 64.69 -16.64 -17.32
C LYS A 24 65.37 -17.61 -16.36
N ASN A 25 65.29 -17.34 -15.05
CA ASN A 25 65.89 -18.12 -13.97
C ASN A 25 65.27 -17.79 -12.60
N LEU A 26 65.52 -18.65 -11.61
CA LEU A 26 64.98 -18.56 -10.25
C LEU A 26 65.30 -17.23 -9.55
N ASP A 27 66.49 -16.67 -9.79
CA ASP A 27 66.91 -15.38 -9.21
C ASP A 27 66.01 -14.23 -9.69
N GLU A 28 65.64 -14.21 -10.98
CA GLU A 28 64.74 -13.21 -11.55
C GLU A 28 63.29 -13.42 -11.06
N THR A 29 62.84 -14.67 -10.93
CA THR A 29 61.55 -15.02 -10.31
C THR A 29 61.44 -14.50 -8.87
N LEU A 30 62.51 -14.58 -8.06
CA LEU A 30 62.49 -14.08 -6.68
C LEU A 30 62.38 -12.55 -6.60
N VAL A 31 63.03 -11.83 -7.51
CA VAL A 31 62.93 -10.36 -7.60
C VAL A 31 61.51 -9.94 -8.01
N VAL A 32 60.92 -10.61 -8.99
CA VAL A 32 59.54 -10.35 -9.44
C VAL A 32 58.55 -10.65 -8.31
N LEU A 33 58.67 -11.82 -7.67
CA LEU A 33 57.84 -12.22 -6.54
C LEU A 33 57.91 -11.21 -5.39
N ARG A 34 59.10 -10.69 -5.08
CA ARG A 34 59.26 -9.63 -4.07
C ARG A 34 58.44 -8.39 -4.40
N GLY A 35 58.51 -7.92 -5.65
CA GLY A 35 57.71 -6.79 -6.14
C GLY A 35 56.20 -7.03 -6.04
N GLU A 36 55.75 -8.24 -6.40
CA GLU A 36 54.34 -8.64 -6.29
C GLU A 36 53.87 -8.72 -4.83
N LEU A 37 54.69 -9.26 -3.92
CA LEU A 37 54.37 -9.34 -2.50
C LEU A 37 54.28 -7.94 -1.86
N ASP A 38 55.18 -7.02 -2.21
CA ASP A 38 55.14 -5.64 -1.74
C ASP A 38 53.89 -4.90 -2.25
N GLN A 39 53.51 -5.13 -3.51
CA GLN A 39 52.27 -4.61 -4.06
C GLN A 39 51.04 -5.23 -3.37
N ALA A 40 51.07 -6.53 -3.09
CA ALA A 40 50.02 -7.23 -2.37
C ALA A 40 49.84 -6.70 -0.94
N ILE A 41 50.94 -6.38 -0.23
CA ILE A 41 50.89 -5.77 1.11
C ILE A 41 50.20 -4.41 1.05
N LYS A 42 50.60 -3.54 0.11
CA LYS A 42 49.97 -2.22 -0.08
C LYS A 42 48.47 -2.34 -0.37
N LYS A 43 48.10 -3.25 -1.28
CA LYS A 43 46.70 -3.53 -1.62
C LYS A 43 45.91 -4.07 -0.43
N GLN A 44 46.51 -4.96 0.36
CA GLN A 44 45.89 -5.52 1.57
C GLN A 44 45.64 -4.43 2.61
N GLN A 45 46.61 -3.54 2.85
CA GLN A 45 46.46 -2.42 3.79
C GLN A 45 45.30 -1.49 3.40
N GLN A 46 45.20 -1.14 2.10
CA GLN A 46 44.09 -0.33 1.59
C GLN A 46 42.74 -1.04 1.76
N ASN A 47 42.67 -2.34 1.42
CA ASN A 47 41.45 -3.13 1.60
C ASN A 47 41.06 -3.24 3.09
N MET A 48 42.04 -3.38 3.99
CA MET A 48 41.79 -3.47 5.42
C MET A 48 41.29 -2.14 6.00
N ALA A 49 41.78 -1.00 5.50
CA ALA A 49 41.26 0.32 5.87
C ALA A 49 39.79 0.49 5.44
N ARG A 50 39.45 0.10 4.20
CA ARG A 50 38.06 0.10 3.70
C ARG A 50 37.17 -0.83 4.52
N TYR A 51 37.66 -2.03 4.84
CA TYR A 51 36.94 -2.99 5.67
C TYR A 51 36.66 -2.44 7.07
N ARG A 52 37.61 -1.73 7.71
CA ARG A 52 37.39 -1.10 9.02
C ARG A 52 36.25 -0.09 8.99
N GLN A 53 36.19 0.76 7.96
CA GLN A 53 35.09 1.74 7.82
C GLN A 53 33.75 1.05 7.62
N TYR A 54 33.70 0.04 6.73
CA TYR A 54 32.49 -0.75 6.50
C TYR A 54 32.02 -1.47 7.77
N ASN A 55 32.94 -2.11 8.48
CA ASN A 55 32.64 -2.84 9.71
C ASN A 55 32.17 -1.91 10.84
N ALA A 56 32.73 -0.71 10.97
CA ALA A 56 32.25 0.28 11.93
C ALA A 56 30.78 0.65 11.70
N SER A 57 30.40 0.87 10.43
CA SER A 57 29.00 1.10 10.06
C SER A 57 28.13 -0.12 10.37
N GLN A 58 28.59 -1.33 10.02
CA GLN A 58 27.88 -2.57 10.28
C GLN A 58 27.64 -2.80 11.79
N LYS A 59 28.64 -2.56 12.64
CA LYS A 59 28.53 -2.66 14.09
C LYS A 59 27.52 -1.68 14.67
N LYS A 60 27.48 -0.46 14.13
CA LYS A 60 26.47 0.53 14.51
C LYS A 60 25.06 0.05 14.16
N THR A 61 24.88 -0.49 12.94
CA THR A 61 23.60 -1.10 12.53
C THR A 61 23.22 -2.25 13.46
N LEU A 62 24.14 -3.19 13.72
CA LEU A 62 23.89 -4.35 14.58
C LEU A 62 23.48 -3.93 15.99
N LYS A 63 24.16 -2.94 16.57
CA LYS A 63 23.82 -2.37 17.87
C LYS A 63 22.43 -1.73 17.84
N SER A 64 22.14 -0.87 16.86
CA SER A 64 20.82 -0.25 16.76
C SER A 64 19.68 -1.26 16.57
N THR A 65 19.92 -2.34 15.81
CA THR A 65 18.95 -3.43 15.67
C THR A 65 18.74 -4.16 16.99
N MET A 66 19.80 -4.38 17.76
CA MET A 66 19.71 -5.02 19.07
C MET A 66 18.97 -4.13 20.08
N ASP A 67 19.27 -2.82 20.11
CA ASP A 67 18.59 -1.86 20.96
C ASP A 67 17.08 -1.82 20.62
N ARG A 68 16.74 -1.76 19.34
CA ARG A 68 15.35 -1.82 18.85
C ARG A 68 14.67 -3.15 19.18
N CYS A 69 15.39 -4.27 19.05
CA CYS A 69 14.89 -5.58 19.44
C CYS A 69 14.57 -5.62 20.94
N GLY A 70 15.42 -5.00 21.78
CA GLY A 70 15.18 -4.83 23.20
C GLY A 70 13.88 -4.07 23.46
N GLU A 71 13.70 -2.90 22.85
CA GLU A 71 12.47 -2.10 22.95
C GLU A 71 11.22 -2.88 22.56
N VAL A 72 11.23 -3.50 21.37
CA VAL A 72 10.08 -4.24 20.84
C VAL A 72 9.79 -5.49 21.68
N SER A 73 10.82 -6.17 22.18
CA SER A 73 10.64 -7.33 23.06
C SER A 73 10.01 -6.95 24.39
N LEU A 74 10.48 -5.88 25.04
CA LEU A 74 9.92 -5.39 26.29
C LEU A 74 8.48 -4.93 26.08
N MET A 75 8.20 -4.23 24.98
CA MET A 75 6.84 -3.87 24.60
C MET A 75 5.99 -5.12 24.44
N LEU A 76 6.37 -6.07 23.58
CA LEU A 76 5.58 -7.24 23.25
C LEU A 76 5.33 -8.16 24.46
N TYR A 77 6.32 -8.36 25.34
CA TYR A 77 6.18 -9.22 26.51
C TYR A 77 5.42 -8.57 27.67
N SER A 78 5.39 -7.23 27.75
CA SER A 78 4.67 -6.52 28.81
C SER A 78 3.20 -6.23 28.49
N GLN A 79 2.74 -6.51 27.27
CA GLN A 79 1.35 -6.23 26.90
C GLN A 79 0.34 -7.17 27.55
N ASN A 80 -0.81 -6.60 27.93
CA ASN A 80 -1.99 -7.37 28.32
C ASN A 80 -2.64 -7.98 27.06
N PRO A 81 -2.96 -9.30 27.06
CA PRO A 81 -3.73 -9.95 26.01
C PRO A 81 -5.04 -9.25 25.62
N ASP A 82 -5.69 -8.53 26.53
CA ASP A 82 -6.95 -7.82 26.28
C ASP A 82 -6.80 -6.59 25.36
N TYR A 83 -5.56 -6.16 25.08
CA TYR A 83 -5.26 -5.09 24.14
C TYR A 83 -4.82 -5.64 22.78
N VAL A 84 -5.75 -6.26 22.06
CA VAL A 84 -5.46 -6.93 20.78
C VAL A 84 -4.81 -5.99 19.75
N PHE A 85 -5.22 -4.73 19.68
CA PHE A 85 -4.60 -3.78 18.75
C PHE A 85 -3.15 -3.40 19.13
N ASP A 86 -2.81 -3.33 20.42
CA ASP A 86 -1.42 -3.11 20.86
C ASP A 86 -0.56 -4.33 20.54
N LEU A 87 -1.10 -5.51 20.82
CA LEU A 87 -0.40 -6.77 20.66
C LEU A 87 -0.13 -7.07 19.18
N THR A 88 -1.14 -6.91 18.31
CA THR A 88 -0.98 -7.08 16.85
C THR A 88 0.07 -6.13 16.28
N TYR A 89 0.16 -4.91 16.81
CA TYR A 89 1.19 -3.97 16.41
C TYR A 89 2.60 -4.40 16.88
N ALA A 90 2.75 -4.75 18.16
CA ALA A 90 4.03 -5.21 18.70
C ALA A 90 4.53 -6.47 17.97
N CYS A 91 3.61 -7.37 17.62
CA CYS A 91 3.92 -8.56 16.81
C CYS A 91 4.38 -8.18 15.39
N ASN A 92 3.80 -7.14 14.79
CA ASN A 92 4.17 -6.69 13.45
C ASN A 92 5.59 -6.12 13.46
N GLU A 93 5.89 -5.23 14.41
CA GLU A 93 7.24 -4.67 14.58
C GLU A 93 8.29 -5.76 14.83
N ALA A 94 7.98 -6.74 15.67
CA ALA A 94 8.85 -7.87 15.94
C ALA A 94 9.16 -8.68 14.66
N THR A 95 8.11 -8.97 13.89
CA THR A 95 8.20 -9.75 12.65
C THR A 95 8.95 -8.97 11.57
N GLU A 96 8.65 -7.68 11.42
CA GLU A 96 9.29 -6.81 10.45
C GLU A 96 10.78 -6.59 10.77
N LEU A 97 11.13 -6.44 12.05
CA LEU A 97 12.52 -6.31 12.49
C LEU A 97 13.33 -7.56 12.12
N TYR A 98 12.79 -8.76 12.38
CA TYR A 98 13.43 -10.02 11.99
C TYR A 98 13.54 -10.15 10.46
N ARG A 99 12.46 -9.85 9.74
CA ARG A 99 12.45 -9.90 8.27
C ARG A 99 13.51 -8.99 7.68
N ASN A 100 13.55 -7.72 8.08
CA ASN A 100 14.51 -6.73 7.60
C ASN A 100 15.95 -7.14 7.91
N PHE A 101 16.21 -7.71 9.09
CA PHE A 101 17.53 -8.21 9.44
C PHE A 101 17.96 -9.40 8.55
N MET A 102 17.06 -10.34 8.29
CA MET A 102 17.37 -11.54 7.51
C MET A 102 17.45 -11.28 6.00
N THR A 103 16.73 -10.29 5.47
CA THR A 103 16.75 -9.94 4.04
C THR A 103 17.86 -8.96 3.69
N VAL A 104 18.01 -7.88 4.46
CA VAL A 104 18.92 -6.77 4.12
C VAL A 104 20.32 -6.99 4.69
N ASN A 105 20.42 -7.58 5.88
CA ASN A 105 21.69 -7.63 6.63
C ASN A 105 22.43 -8.97 6.56
N LYS A 106 21.87 -9.99 5.88
CA LYS A 106 22.53 -11.30 5.75
C LYS A 106 23.90 -11.16 5.09
N LYS A 107 24.93 -11.73 5.73
CA LYS A 107 26.30 -11.80 5.20
C LYS A 107 26.74 -13.25 5.04
N PRO A 108 27.47 -13.58 3.95
CA PRO A 108 27.98 -14.93 3.73
C PRO A 108 29.29 -15.13 4.50
N TYR A 109 29.24 -15.05 5.83
CA TYR A 109 30.44 -15.19 6.68
C TYR A 109 31.15 -16.52 6.45
N ASP A 110 30.41 -17.61 6.24
CA ASP A 110 30.97 -18.93 5.96
C ASP A 110 31.81 -18.94 4.67
N LEU A 111 31.28 -18.34 3.61
CA LEU A 111 32.00 -18.20 2.33
C LEU A 111 33.25 -17.34 2.47
N ILE A 112 33.16 -16.23 3.23
CA ILE A 112 34.29 -15.33 3.48
C ILE A 112 35.38 -16.07 4.26
N ASN A 113 35.01 -16.78 5.34
CA ASN A 113 35.94 -17.56 6.15
C ASN A 113 36.57 -18.70 5.34
N ALA A 114 35.81 -19.39 4.48
CA ALA A 114 36.34 -20.42 3.59
C ALA A 114 37.37 -19.85 2.61
N ARG A 115 37.10 -18.69 2.00
CA ARG A 115 38.05 -18.00 1.12
C ARG A 115 39.32 -17.60 1.87
N ILE A 116 39.18 -17.05 3.07
CA ILE A 116 40.31 -16.65 3.92
C ILE A 116 41.18 -17.87 4.29
N ASN A 117 40.58 -19.00 4.64
CA ASN A 117 41.29 -20.23 4.92
C ASN A 117 42.10 -20.72 3.69
N SER A 118 41.53 -20.61 2.49
CA SER A 118 42.24 -20.93 1.25
C SER A 118 43.45 -20.01 1.03
N GLU A 119 43.29 -18.70 1.27
CA GLU A 119 44.37 -17.72 1.16
C GLU A 119 45.49 -17.96 2.18
N ILE A 120 45.15 -18.32 3.42
CA ILE A 120 46.15 -18.70 4.44
C ILE A 120 46.96 -19.91 3.97
N LYS A 121 46.28 -20.96 3.48
CA LYS A 121 46.96 -22.15 2.93
C LYS A 121 47.87 -21.81 1.76
N ARG A 122 47.46 -20.90 0.87
CA ARG A 122 48.29 -20.43 -0.25
C ARG A 122 49.60 -19.81 0.25
N TYR A 123 49.52 -18.91 1.24
CA TYR A 123 50.72 -18.27 1.78
C TYR A 123 51.58 -19.24 2.62
N ASP A 124 50.97 -20.16 3.37
CA ASP A 124 51.71 -21.21 4.09
C ASP A 124 52.50 -22.09 3.10
N GLY A 125 51.89 -22.46 1.97
CA GLY A 125 52.57 -23.16 0.88
C GLY A 125 53.71 -22.35 0.25
N LEU A 126 53.49 -21.06 -0.03
CA LEU A 126 54.54 -20.17 -0.55
C LEU A 126 55.73 -20.05 0.41
N ILE A 127 55.46 -19.87 1.70
CA ILE A 127 56.49 -19.78 2.75
C ILE A 127 57.28 -21.09 2.82
N PHE A 128 56.60 -22.23 2.77
CA PHE A 128 57.25 -23.54 2.76
C PHE A 128 58.17 -23.71 1.55
N SER A 129 57.67 -23.44 0.34
CA SER A 129 58.46 -23.52 -0.90
C SER A 129 59.70 -22.62 -0.84
N LEU A 130 59.55 -21.37 -0.37
CA LEU A 130 60.67 -20.46 -0.20
C LEU A 130 61.67 -20.95 0.85
N LYS A 131 61.24 -21.63 1.93
CA LYS A 131 62.13 -22.20 2.95
C LYS A 131 62.88 -23.44 2.47
N CYS A 132 62.33 -24.21 1.55
CA CYS A 132 62.98 -25.39 0.98
C CYS A 132 64.06 -25.05 -0.06
N LEU A 133 64.13 -23.81 -0.55
CA LEU A 133 65.19 -23.41 -1.49
C LEU A 133 66.59 -23.52 -0.85
N PRO A 134 67.59 -24.06 -1.56
CA PRO A 134 68.95 -24.23 -1.05
C PRO A 134 69.65 -22.87 -0.80
N PRO A 135 70.51 -22.74 0.23
CA PRO A 135 71.31 -21.53 0.46
C PRO A 135 72.43 -21.37 -0.57
N ALA A 136 72.95 -20.15 -0.71
CA ALA A 136 74.15 -19.92 -1.52
C ALA A 136 75.35 -20.61 -0.87
N LEU A 137 76.19 -21.29 -1.66
CA LEU A 137 77.48 -21.76 -1.18
C LEU A 137 78.39 -20.55 -0.91
N ILE A 138 78.77 -20.35 0.35
CA ILE A 138 79.79 -19.36 0.71
C ILE A 138 81.10 -19.79 0.05
N GLN A 139 81.67 -18.90 -0.76
CA GLN A 139 82.98 -19.12 -1.37
C GLN A 139 84.03 -19.42 -0.29
N MET A 140 84.46 -20.68 -0.17
CA MET A 140 85.75 -20.96 0.46
C MET A 140 86.84 -20.50 -0.51
N LYS A 141 87.62 -19.51 -0.07
CA LYS A 141 88.75 -18.93 -0.81
C LYS A 141 89.75 -20.05 -1.14
N GLY A 142 89.81 -20.50 -2.40
CA GLY A 142 90.97 -21.24 -2.92
C GLY A 142 90.78 -22.51 -3.76
N LYS A 143 89.58 -23.02 -4.07
CA LYS A 143 89.44 -24.18 -4.99
C LYS A 143 88.32 -24.01 -6.03
N ARG A 144 88.56 -24.60 -7.21
CA ARG A 144 87.84 -24.41 -8.48
C ARG A 144 86.32 -24.45 -8.34
N ARG A 145 85.66 -23.56 -9.08
CA ARG A 145 84.20 -23.45 -9.22
C ARG A 145 83.61 -24.80 -9.64
N LEU A 146 82.84 -25.42 -8.74
CA LEU A 146 81.81 -26.36 -9.15
C LEU A 146 80.49 -25.58 -9.08
N HIS A 147 80.10 -24.99 -10.20
CA HIS A 147 78.73 -24.47 -10.37
C HIS A 147 77.82 -25.70 -10.38
N THR A 148 77.34 -26.13 -9.22
CA THR A 148 76.19 -27.03 -9.18
C THR A 148 74.97 -26.20 -9.62
N PRO A 149 74.08 -26.73 -10.47
CA PRO A 149 72.86 -26.05 -10.91
C PRO A 149 71.94 -25.59 -9.76
N ASP A 150 72.16 -26.12 -8.55
CA ASP A 150 71.24 -26.04 -7.42
C ASP A 150 71.60 -24.98 -6.36
N THR A 151 72.44 -23.97 -6.65
CA THR A 151 72.87 -22.98 -5.63
C THR A 151 72.46 -21.55 -5.99
N LEU A 152 71.72 -20.88 -5.08
CA LEU A 152 71.29 -19.47 -5.23
C LEU A 152 72.48 -18.50 -5.24
N SER A 153 72.35 -17.38 -5.94
CA SER A 153 73.28 -16.25 -5.82
C SER A 153 73.14 -15.54 -4.47
N LEU A 154 74.17 -14.78 -4.07
CA LEU A 154 74.16 -14.03 -2.80
C LEU A 154 73.03 -12.98 -2.75
N SER A 155 72.74 -12.32 -3.89
CA SER A 155 71.61 -11.39 -4.03
C SER A 155 70.27 -12.12 -3.96
N ALA A 156 70.12 -13.26 -4.64
CA ALA A 156 68.90 -14.05 -4.60
C ALA A 156 68.60 -14.61 -3.20
N GLN A 157 69.63 -14.87 -2.38
CA GLN A 157 69.45 -15.27 -0.99
C GLN A 157 68.84 -14.14 -0.14
N ALA A 158 69.25 -12.89 -0.38
CA ALA A 158 68.65 -11.73 0.28
C ALA A 158 67.20 -11.52 -0.18
N ASP A 159 66.93 -11.65 -1.48
CA ASP A 159 65.56 -11.52 -2.03
C ASP A 159 64.62 -12.62 -1.55
N ARG A 160 65.12 -13.86 -1.44
CA ARG A 160 64.40 -14.97 -0.82
C ARG A 160 64.04 -14.67 0.63
N ALA A 161 64.98 -14.17 1.43
CA ALA A 161 64.72 -13.82 2.82
C ALA A 161 63.66 -12.71 2.94
N ALA A 162 63.73 -11.70 2.08
CA ALA A 162 62.72 -10.65 1.99
C ALA A 162 61.34 -11.20 1.58
N CYS A 163 61.26 -12.10 0.59
CA CYS A 163 60.01 -12.74 0.18
C CYS A 163 59.37 -13.55 1.32
N ILE A 164 60.18 -14.29 2.11
CA ILE A 164 59.68 -15.02 3.28
C ILE A 164 59.07 -14.05 4.30
N GLN A 165 59.76 -12.94 4.60
CA GLN A 165 59.24 -11.93 5.53
C GLN A 165 57.94 -11.31 5.03
N SER A 166 57.87 -10.87 3.76
CA SER A 166 56.66 -10.29 3.17
C SER A 166 55.50 -11.30 3.12
N ALA A 167 55.76 -12.56 2.78
CA ALA A 167 54.76 -13.62 2.77
C ALA A 167 54.23 -13.94 4.19
N MET A 168 55.11 -13.99 5.19
CA MET A 168 54.72 -14.15 6.60
C MET A 168 53.85 -12.98 7.07
N GLN A 169 54.22 -11.73 6.71
CA GLN A 169 53.43 -10.55 7.05
C GLN A 169 52.02 -10.58 6.43
N LEU A 170 51.90 -10.93 5.15
CA LEU A 170 50.61 -11.06 4.46
C LEU A 170 49.73 -12.11 5.16
N ARG A 171 50.30 -13.29 5.42
CA ARG A 171 49.64 -14.40 6.09
C ARG A 171 49.15 -14.00 7.48
N ASP A 172 49.98 -13.35 8.29
CA ASP A 172 49.60 -12.92 9.63
C ASP A 172 48.52 -11.81 9.62
N ASN A 173 48.56 -10.90 8.65
CA ASN A 173 47.50 -9.90 8.45
C ASN A 173 46.16 -10.55 8.07
N ILE A 174 46.19 -11.60 7.23
CA ILE A 174 44.99 -12.37 6.88
C ILE A 174 44.44 -13.09 8.10
N VAL A 175 45.28 -13.75 8.91
CA VAL A 175 44.87 -14.41 10.16
C VAL A 175 44.26 -13.41 11.15
N LYS A 176 44.85 -12.22 11.30
CA LYS A 176 44.27 -11.15 12.14
C LYS A 176 42.88 -10.74 11.64
N THR A 177 42.73 -10.60 10.32
CA THR A 177 41.44 -10.26 9.69
C THR A 177 40.40 -11.35 9.88
N GLN A 178 40.80 -12.62 9.79
CA GLN A 178 39.94 -13.77 10.03
C GLN A 178 39.33 -13.74 11.44
N ARG A 179 40.13 -13.44 12.46
CA ARG A 179 39.66 -13.36 13.85
C ARG A 179 38.58 -12.28 14.01
N LEU A 180 38.75 -11.13 13.36
CA LEU A 180 37.75 -10.05 13.37
C LEU A 180 36.44 -10.50 12.69
N ILE A 181 36.54 -11.11 11.51
CA ILE A 181 35.37 -11.60 10.76
C ILE A 181 34.63 -12.70 11.54
N THR A 182 35.36 -13.57 12.22
CA THR A 182 34.78 -14.63 13.06
C THR A 182 34.07 -14.05 14.29
N ALA A 183 34.64 -13.04 14.93
CA ALA A 183 33.96 -12.35 16.04
C ALA A 183 32.67 -11.65 15.55
N ASP A 184 32.72 -11.02 14.39
CA ASP A 184 31.56 -10.36 13.79
C ASP A 184 30.49 -11.37 13.36
N SER A 185 30.87 -12.56 12.86
CA SER A 185 29.92 -13.63 12.52
C SER A 185 29.21 -14.18 13.75
N ILE A 186 29.92 -14.33 14.88
CA ILE A 186 29.34 -14.74 16.16
C ILE A 186 28.34 -13.68 16.64
N ALA A 187 28.72 -12.40 16.62
CA ALA A 187 27.84 -11.31 17.01
C ALA A 187 26.56 -11.27 16.13
N PHE A 188 26.71 -11.44 14.82
CA PHE A 188 25.58 -11.52 13.90
C PHE A 188 24.66 -12.71 14.20
N SER A 189 25.22 -13.90 14.44
CA SER A 189 24.47 -15.11 14.79
C SER A 189 23.69 -14.95 16.11
N HIS A 190 24.30 -14.31 17.11
CA HIS A 190 23.64 -14.01 18.38
C HIS A 190 22.42 -13.10 18.20
N VAL A 191 22.58 -12.01 17.46
CA VAL A 191 21.45 -11.10 17.15
C VAL A 191 20.37 -11.81 16.34
N SER A 192 20.75 -12.57 15.32
CA SER A 192 19.82 -13.39 14.53
C SER A 192 18.98 -14.34 15.40
N THR A 193 19.63 -14.98 16.38
CA THR A 193 18.97 -15.91 17.31
C THR A 193 17.95 -15.18 18.19
N ILE A 194 18.31 -14.01 18.73
CA ILE A 194 17.41 -13.23 19.59
C ILE A 194 16.21 -12.73 18.79
N LEU A 195 16.42 -12.15 17.60
CA LEU A 195 15.31 -11.72 16.74
C LEU A 195 14.46 -12.92 16.29
N GLY A 196 15.08 -14.07 16.03
CA GLY A 196 14.38 -15.30 15.69
C GLY A 196 13.43 -15.73 16.80
N LYS A 197 13.90 -15.76 18.06
CA LYS A 197 13.05 -16.06 19.23
C LYS A 197 11.91 -15.05 19.39
N LEU A 198 12.19 -13.76 19.23
CA LEU A 198 11.19 -12.70 19.30
C LEU A 198 10.13 -12.88 18.20
N ASN A 199 10.54 -13.18 16.98
CA ASN A 199 9.65 -13.45 15.85
C ASN A 199 8.81 -14.71 16.09
N THR A 200 9.40 -15.81 16.58
CA THR A 200 8.64 -17.02 16.92
C THR A 200 7.56 -16.74 17.95
N TYR A 201 7.87 -15.94 18.98
CA TYR A 201 6.85 -15.53 19.95
C TYR A 201 5.77 -14.64 19.32
N ALA A 202 6.15 -13.68 18.48
CA ALA A 202 5.20 -12.82 17.76
C ALA A 202 4.26 -13.63 16.86
N GLN A 203 4.78 -14.63 16.13
CA GLN A 203 3.98 -15.53 15.30
C GLN A 203 3.00 -16.35 16.13
N LYS A 204 3.47 -16.94 17.24
CA LYS A 204 2.58 -17.64 18.18
C LYS A 204 1.45 -16.73 18.69
N ARG A 205 1.77 -15.46 18.98
CA ARG A 205 0.75 -14.49 19.40
C ARG A 205 -0.21 -14.12 18.28
N TYR A 206 0.22 -14.09 17.03
CA TYR A 206 -0.71 -13.97 15.92
C TYR A 206 -1.67 -15.17 15.84
N ASP A 207 -1.17 -16.38 16.06
CA ASP A 207 -2.02 -17.58 16.08
C ASP A 207 -3.06 -17.49 17.22
N ASP A 208 -2.63 -17.07 18.42
CA ASP A 208 -3.53 -16.84 19.56
C ASP A 208 -4.61 -15.79 19.19
N ILE A 209 -4.22 -14.65 18.62
CA ILE A 209 -5.14 -13.58 18.21
C ILE A 209 -6.10 -14.08 17.14
N GLN A 210 -5.61 -14.78 16.12
CA GLN A 210 -6.43 -15.35 15.06
C GLN A 210 -7.46 -16.33 15.62
N SER A 211 -7.06 -17.18 16.58
CA SER A 211 -7.98 -18.10 17.25
C SER A 211 -9.06 -17.36 18.04
N SER A 212 -8.71 -16.25 18.71
CA SER A 212 -9.67 -15.42 19.43
C SER A 212 -10.67 -14.69 18.52
N ILE A 213 -10.29 -14.40 17.27
CA ILE A 213 -11.16 -13.71 16.30
C ILE A 213 -12.15 -14.69 15.65
N PHE A 214 -11.71 -15.90 15.29
CA PHE A 214 -12.51 -16.84 14.48
C PHE A 214 -13.15 -17.99 15.26
N ARG A 215 -12.56 -18.38 16.39
CA ARG A 215 -12.88 -19.65 17.08
C ARG A 215 -13.58 -19.42 18.43
N ASP A 216 -13.13 -18.45 19.21
CA ASP A 216 -13.71 -18.21 20.53
C ASP A 216 -15.03 -17.44 20.41
N ASN A 217 -16.11 -18.11 20.82
CA ASN A 217 -17.37 -17.44 21.13
C ASN A 217 -17.21 -16.83 22.53
N GLY A 218 -16.82 -15.56 22.60
CA GLY A 218 -16.90 -14.80 23.85
C GLY A 218 -18.35 -14.70 24.37
N SER A 219 -18.58 -13.87 25.38
CA SER A 219 -19.95 -13.59 25.85
C SER A 219 -20.78 -12.95 24.74
N THR A 220 -22.01 -13.43 24.57
CA THR A 220 -22.97 -12.83 23.63
C THR A 220 -23.23 -11.38 24.03
N TYR A 221 -23.48 -10.48 23.07
CA TYR A 221 -23.72 -9.07 23.39
C TYR A 221 -24.88 -8.88 24.38
N PHE A 222 -25.92 -9.71 24.30
CA PHE A 222 -27.04 -9.69 25.24
C PHE A 222 -26.66 -10.11 26.66
N GLU A 223 -25.66 -10.99 26.83
CA GLU A 223 -25.11 -11.33 28.15
C GLU A 223 -24.27 -10.17 28.71
N ILE A 224 -23.54 -9.45 27.84
CA ILE A 224 -22.81 -8.24 28.20
C ILE A 224 -23.78 -7.16 28.72
N LEU A 225 -24.93 -7.01 28.05
CA LEU A 225 -26.03 -6.13 28.45
C LEU A 225 -26.71 -6.60 29.75
N GLY A 226 -26.89 -7.91 29.95
CA GLY A 226 -27.43 -8.45 31.20
C GLY A 226 -26.57 -8.10 32.41
N ASN A 227 -25.24 -8.10 32.22
CA ASN A 227 -24.25 -7.72 33.24
C ASN A 227 -23.64 -6.33 32.99
N PHE A 228 -24.47 -5.37 32.55
CA PHE A 228 -24.00 -4.06 32.08
C PHE A 228 -23.14 -3.31 33.11
N GLY A 229 -23.52 -3.33 34.39
CA GLY A 229 -22.79 -2.64 35.46
C GLY A 229 -21.34 -3.13 35.56
N HIS A 230 -21.14 -4.45 35.69
CA HIS A 230 -19.81 -5.06 35.78
C HIS A 230 -18.97 -4.81 34.53
N ASN A 231 -19.58 -4.89 33.34
CA ASN A 231 -18.87 -4.65 32.08
C ASN A 231 -18.48 -3.18 31.89
N ILE A 232 -19.31 -2.24 32.35
CA ILE A 232 -18.95 -0.82 32.39
C ILE A 232 -17.80 -0.58 33.35
N ASP A 233 -17.81 -1.17 34.53
CA ASP A 233 -16.75 -0.95 35.51
C ASP A 233 -15.42 -1.54 35.02
N ARG A 234 -15.45 -2.71 34.38
CA ARG A 234 -14.30 -3.27 33.66
C ARG A 234 -13.82 -2.34 32.54
N ALA A 235 -14.72 -1.85 31.69
CA ALA A 235 -14.37 -0.94 30.60
C ALA A 235 -13.77 0.38 31.12
N LYS A 236 -14.33 0.95 32.20
CA LYS A 236 -13.79 2.14 32.86
C LYS A 236 -12.41 1.88 33.45
N LEU A 237 -12.20 0.73 34.09
CA LEU A 237 -10.90 0.32 34.62
C LEU A 237 -9.86 0.24 33.50
N ASP A 238 -10.18 -0.43 32.40
CA ASP A 238 -9.27 -0.59 31.26
C ASP A 238 -8.94 0.76 30.59
N VAL A 239 -9.95 1.61 30.38
CA VAL A 239 -9.77 2.98 29.88
C VAL A 239 -8.90 3.79 30.83
N THR A 240 -9.13 3.70 32.14
CA THR A 240 -8.33 4.42 33.13
C THR A 240 -6.90 3.91 33.12
N ASN A 241 -6.68 2.59 33.14
CA ASN A 241 -5.34 2.01 33.11
C ASN A 241 -4.55 2.44 31.85
N LYS A 242 -5.23 2.56 30.71
CA LYS A 242 -4.61 2.89 29.43
C LYS A 242 -4.41 4.39 29.20
N TYR A 243 -5.43 5.20 29.50
CA TYR A 243 -5.47 6.62 29.13
C TYR A 243 -5.23 7.59 30.29
N ASN A 244 -5.12 7.14 31.55
CA ASN A 244 -4.95 8.05 32.68
C ASN A 244 -3.65 8.87 32.56
N LEU A 245 -3.82 10.20 32.50
CA LEU A 245 -2.75 11.19 32.39
C LEU A 245 -2.01 11.42 33.72
N GLY A 246 -2.57 11.01 34.86
CA GLY A 246 -2.06 11.33 36.21
C GLY A 246 -0.96 10.40 36.73
N ASN A 247 -0.75 9.23 36.11
CA ASN A 247 0.21 8.21 36.55
C ASN A 247 1.39 8.06 35.58
N GLU A 248 1.84 9.15 34.94
CA GLU A 248 3.17 9.16 34.33
C GLU A 248 4.21 9.08 35.46
N SER A 249 4.92 7.96 35.54
CA SER A 249 6.04 7.81 36.44
C SER A 249 7.05 8.93 36.19
N ARG A 250 7.50 9.64 37.24
CA ARG A 250 8.54 10.69 37.15
C ARG A 250 9.81 10.25 36.41
N PHE A 251 10.02 8.93 36.30
CA PHE A 251 11.21 8.30 35.71
C PHE A 251 11.10 8.00 34.21
N ALA A 252 9.92 8.04 33.59
CA ALA A 252 9.79 7.74 32.15
C ALA A 252 8.49 8.30 31.55
N LYS A 253 8.63 9.08 30.46
CA LYS A 253 7.52 9.44 29.57
C LYS A 253 7.28 8.30 28.59
N SER A 254 6.15 7.63 28.67
CA SER A 254 5.84 6.55 27.72
C SER A 254 5.31 7.12 26.41
N GLN A 255 5.96 6.74 25.31
CA GLN A 255 5.49 7.07 23.96
C GLN A 255 4.21 6.33 23.55
N TRP A 256 3.80 5.32 24.33
CA TRP A 256 2.70 4.40 24.01
C TRP A 256 1.53 4.50 25.01
N ARG A 257 1.56 5.46 25.95
CA ARG A 257 0.50 5.65 26.97
C ARG A 257 -0.42 6.83 26.64
N GLY A 258 -1.53 6.92 27.38
CA GLY A 258 -2.65 7.83 27.22
C GLY A 258 -2.37 9.25 26.72
N SER A 259 -1.41 9.96 27.32
CA SER A 259 -1.16 11.37 26.99
C SER A 259 -0.75 11.59 25.54
N VAL A 260 0.07 10.69 24.99
CA VAL A 260 0.55 10.78 23.60
C VAL A 260 -0.57 10.46 22.61
N ILE A 261 -1.40 9.46 22.95
CA ILE A 261 -2.56 9.05 22.14
C ILE A 261 -3.60 10.16 22.09
N VAL A 262 -3.92 10.78 23.23
CA VAL A 262 -4.86 11.92 23.28
C VAL A 262 -4.36 13.09 22.43
N GLY A 263 -3.07 13.43 22.54
CA GLY A 263 -2.45 14.44 21.68
C GLY A 263 -2.55 14.11 20.19
N PHE A 264 -2.38 12.84 19.82
CA PHE A 264 -2.54 12.37 18.44
C PHE A 264 -3.98 12.47 17.94
N VAL A 265 -4.98 12.12 18.76
CA VAL A 265 -6.40 12.25 18.38
C VAL A 265 -6.76 13.71 18.12
N ILE A 266 -6.36 14.60 19.03
CA ILE A 266 -6.58 16.05 18.86
C ILE A 266 -5.91 16.54 17.57
N PHE A 267 -4.68 16.09 17.32
CA PHE A 267 -3.95 16.38 16.10
C PHE A 267 -4.71 15.91 14.85
N VAL A 268 -5.18 14.66 14.80
CA VAL A 268 -5.92 14.12 13.65
C VAL A 268 -7.21 14.87 13.41
N VAL A 269 -8.00 15.11 14.47
CA VAL A 269 -9.27 15.86 14.36
C VAL A 269 -9.01 17.26 13.85
N PHE A 270 -7.98 17.95 14.36
CA PHE A 270 -7.59 19.28 13.90
C PHE A 270 -7.26 19.29 12.40
N TYR A 271 -6.43 18.35 11.93
CA TYR A 271 -6.06 18.28 10.51
C TYR A 271 -7.20 17.83 9.60
N LEU A 272 -8.11 16.98 10.09
CA LEU A 272 -9.32 16.59 9.35
C LEU A 272 -10.23 17.81 9.13
N VAL A 273 -10.49 18.58 10.19
CA VAL A 273 -11.28 19.82 10.11
C VAL A 273 -10.60 20.84 9.20
N LEU A 274 -9.28 21.02 9.36
CA LEU A 274 -8.49 21.92 8.51
C LEU A 274 -8.58 21.53 7.04
N SER A 275 -8.42 20.25 6.71
CA SER A 275 -8.53 19.76 5.33
C SER A 275 -9.94 19.93 4.76
N PHE A 276 -10.98 19.76 5.57
CA PHE A 276 -12.36 19.99 5.12
C PHE A 276 -12.63 21.48 4.84
N VAL A 277 -12.17 22.37 5.71
CA VAL A 277 -12.29 23.83 5.52
C VAL A 277 -11.49 24.29 4.30
N LEU A 278 -10.24 23.85 4.16
CA LEU A 278 -9.42 24.17 2.99
C LEU A 278 -10.00 23.58 1.71
N GLY A 279 -10.53 22.36 1.75
CA GLY A 279 -11.22 21.73 0.63
C GLY A 279 -12.42 22.56 0.16
N PHE A 280 -13.26 23.00 1.10
CA PHE A 280 -14.37 23.92 0.82
C PHE A 280 -13.91 25.22 0.16
N LEU A 281 -12.88 25.87 0.71
CA LEU A 281 -12.34 27.12 0.20
C LEU A 281 -11.74 26.95 -1.21
N LEU A 282 -10.97 25.89 -1.45
CA LEU A 282 -10.38 25.59 -2.75
C LEU A 282 -11.44 25.25 -3.79
N THR A 283 -12.49 24.50 -3.46
CA THR A 283 -13.60 24.27 -4.39
C THR A 283 -14.34 25.57 -4.72
N LYS A 284 -14.52 26.46 -3.75
CA LYS A 284 -15.12 27.79 -3.99
C LYS A 284 -14.23 28.65 -4.89
N LEU A 285 -12.91 28.64 -4.66
CA LEU A 285 -11.93 29.34 -5.50
C LEU A 285 -11.91 28.79 -6.92
N LEU A 286 -11.86 27.46 -7.07
CA LEU A 286 -11.91 26.77 -8.35
C LEU A 286 -13.17 27.15 -9.13
N TYR A 287 -14.33 27.12 -8.48
CA TYR A 287 -15.59 27.54 -9.10
C TYR A 287 -15.56 29.03 -9.52
N TYR A 288 -15.02 29.90 -8.67
CA TYR A 288 -14.88 31.32 -8.98
C TYR A 288 -13.97 31.57 -10.19
N VAL A 289 -12.84 30.85 -10.29
CA VAL A 289 -11.91 30.93 -11.43
C VAL A 289 -12.55 30.37 -12.69
N LEU A 290 -13.25 29.22 -12.60
CA LEU A 290 -14.00 28.65 -13.73
C LEU A 290 -15.05 29.62 -14.27
N LYS A 291 -15.74 30.37 -13.39
CA LYS A 291 -16.72 31.39 -13.81
C LYS A 291 -16.07 32.55 -14.58
N ARG A 292 -14.79 32.84 -14.34
CA ARG A 292 -14.04 33.92 -15.01
C ARG A 292 -13.41 33.46 -16.34
N LEU A 293 -13.24 32.16 -16.55
CA LEU A 293 -12.64 31.61 -17.77
C LEU A 293 -13.53 31.88 -19.00
N LYS A 294 -12.94 32.53 -20.02
CA LYS A 294 -13.65 32.89 -21.26
C LYS A 294 -14.28 31.69 -21.97
N TRP A 295 -13.66 30.51 -21.88
CA TRP A 295 -14.14 29.27 -22.50
C TRP A 295 -15.41 28.71 -21.84
N VAL A 296 -15.57 28.90 -20.52
CA VAL A 296 -16.80 28.53 -19.80
C VAL A 296 -17.95 29.50 -20.13
N ASN A 297 -17.61 30.77 -20.32
CA ASN A 297 -18.54 31.82 -20.73
C ASN A 297 -18.85 31.83 -22.25
N PHE A 298 -18.19 30.98 -23.03
CA PHE A 298 -18.37 30.82 -24.48
C PHE A 298 -19.61 29.98 -24.79
N GLY A 299 -20.52 30.53 -25.59
CA GLY A 299 -21.82 29.93 -25.95
C GLY A 299 -23.01 30.85 -25.64
N THR A 300 -24.21 30.43 -26.06
CA THR A 300 -25.47 31.12 -25.75
C THR A 300 -25.75 31.13 -24.24
N ASN A 301 -26.61 32.05 -23.78
CA ASN A 301 -26.96 32.17 -22.36
C ASN A 301 -27.55 30.85 -21.78
N GLU A 302 -28.25 30.08 -22.60
CA GLU A 302 -28.84 28.78 -22.22
C GLU A 302 -27.79 27.71 -21.96
N VAL A 303 -26.80 27.56 -22.86
CA VAL A 303 -25.69 26.61 -22.69
C VAL A 303 -24.86 26.96 -21.45
N ARG A 304 -24.69 28.26 -21.16
CA ARG A 304 -24.00 28.74 -19.97
C ARG A 304 -24.76 28.38 -18.69
N ALA A 305 -26.08 28.58 -18.66
CA ALA A 305 -26.93 28.21 -17.52
C ALA A 305 -26.90 26.70 -17.25
N MET A 306 -26.94 25.87 -18.30
CA MET A 306 -26.82 24.41 -18.20
C MET A 306 -25.47 23.97 -17.60
N ARG A 307 -24.36 24.58 -18.03
CA ARG A 307 -23.01 24.29 -17.49
C ARG A 307 -22.91 24.62 -16.01
N PHE A 308 -23.45 25.76 -15.57
CA PHE A 308 -23.45 26.14 -14.16
C PHE A 308 -24.34 25.23 -13.30
N ALA A 309 -25.52 24.86 -13.80
CA ALA A 309 -26.39 23.89 -13.12
C ALA A 309 -25.71 22.52 -12.95
N LYS A 310 -24.95 22.06 -13.96
CA LYS A 310 -24.13 20.84 -13.88
C LYS A 310 -23.05 20.95 -12.81
N MET A 311 -22.32 22.07 -12.78
CA MET A 311 -21.26 22.31 -11.80
C MET A 311 -21.79 22.37 -10.37
N ASP A 312 -22.96 22.97 -10.14
CA ASP A 312 -23.56 23.05 -8.79
C ASP A 312 -23.96 21.68 -8.25
N LYS A 313 -24.42 20.75 -9.10
CA LYS A 313 -24.73 19.37 -8.69
C LYS A 313 -23.48 18.53 -8.38
N ILE A 314 -22.35 18.79 -9.04
CA ILE A 314 -21.07 18.08 -8.85
C ILE A 314 -20.27 18.62 -7.66
N LYS A 315 -20.46 19.91 -7.34
CA LYS A 315 -19.75 20.65 -6.29
C LYS A 315 -19.55 19.90 -4.96
N PRO A 316 -20.57 19.25 -4.33
CA PRO A 316 -20.37 18.58 -3.05
C PRO A 316 -19.41 17.38 -3.14
N ALA A 317 -19.43 16.63 -4.24
CA ALA A 317 -18.53 15.49 -4.42
C ALA A 317 -17.08 15.96 -4.67
N VAL A 318 -16.90 17.02 -5.48
CA VAL A 318 -15.58 17.62 -5.70
C VAL A 318 -15.02 18.20 -4.39
N MET A 319 -15.85 18.84 -3.58
CA MET A 319 -15.44 19.33 -2.26
C MET A 319 -14.92 18.20 -1.37
N PHE A 320 -15.63 17.07 -1.33
CA PHE A 320 -15.22 15.94 -0.52
C PHE A 320 -13.93 15.28 -1.04
N ALA A 321 -13.81 15.06 -2.35
CA ALA A 321 -12.58 14.53 -2.95
C ALA A 321 -11.38 15.46 -2.73
N MET A 322 -11.57 16.78 -2.86
CA MET A 322 -10.53 17.76 -2.56
C MET A 322 -10.14 17.75 -1.09
N ALA A 323 -11.09 17.68 -0.16
CA ALA A 323 -10.81 17.57 1.26
C ALA A 323 -10.02 16.29 1.60
N ALA A 324 -10.40 15.16 1.00
CA ALA A 324 -9.70 13.89 1.14
C ALA A 324 -8.24 13.97 0.63
N LEU A 325 -8.04 14.56 -0.55
CA LEU A 325 -6.71 14.72 -1.14
C LEU A 325 -5.84 15.64 -0.30
N LEU A 326 -6.38 16.77 0.17
CA LEU A 326 -5.65 17.68 1.06
C LEU A 326 -5.29 16.99 2.38
N PHE A 327 -6.16 16.14 2.92
CA PHE A 327 -5.87 15.37 4.12
C PHE A 327 -4.71 14.38 3.94
N VAL A 328 -4.63 13.71 2.78
CA VAL A 328 -3.44 12.89 2.44
C VAL A 328 -2.18 13.75 2.42
N VAL A 329 -2.22 14.89 1.72
CA VAL A 329 -1.05 15.78 1.57
C VAL A 329 -0.61 16.35 2.91
N THR A 330 -1.54 16.82 3.75
CA THR A 330 -1.20 17.40 5.07
C THR A 330 -0.52 16.36 5.95
N ILE A 331 -1.08 15.16 6.07
CA ILE A 331 -0.51 14.08 6.89
C ILE A 331 0.83 13.60 6.33
N MET A 332 0.98 13.47 5.01
CA MET A 332 2.26 13.10 4.38
C MET A 332 3.37 14.13 4.66
N LEU A 333 3.07 15.42 4.60
CA LEU A 333 4.03 16.48 4.94
C LEU A 333 4.39 16.48 6.43
N LEU A 334 3.39 16.26 7.29
CA LEU A 334 3.58 16.22 8.74
C LEU A 334 4.42 15.02 9.17
N ARG A 335 4.25 13.87 8.50
CA ARG A 335 5.04 12.66 8.77
C ARG A 335 6.55 12.92 8.75
N GLY A 336 7.04 13.76 7.85
CA GLY A 336 8.46 14.12 7.78
C GLY A 336 9.00 14.88 8.99
N ARG A 337 8.11 15.41 9.86
CA ARG A 337 8.46 16.16 11.08
C ARG A 337 8.18 15.42 12.39
N LEU A 338 7.56 14.24 12.34
CA LEU A 338 7.19 13.48 13.53
C LEU A 338 8.35 12.56 13.93
N TYR A 339 8.86 12.75 15.15
CA TYR A 339 9.97 11.95 15.69
C TYR A 339 9.52 10.77 16.56
N ASN A 340 8.26 10.76 17.00
CA ASN A 340 7.73 9.70 17.86
C ASN A 340 7.33 8.47 17.02
N ASN A 341 7.82 7.29 17.39
CA ASN A 341 7.53 6.03 16.68
C ASN A 341 6.02 5.75 16.57
N PHE A 342 5.25 6.02 17.62
CA PHE A 342 3.79 5.89 17.61
C PHE A 342 3.13 6.77 16.55
N PHE A 343 3.55 8.04 16.44
CA PHE A 343 3.00 8.98 15.45
C PHE A 343 3.29 8.54 14.01
N ILE A 344 4.51 8.06 13.75
CA ILE A 344 4.90 7.54 12.44
C ILE A 344 4.01 6.35 12.05
N MET A 345 3.84 5.40 12.97
CA MET A 345 3.00 4.22 12.75
C MET A 345 1.52 4.58 12.57
N ALA A 346 0.93 5.34 13.49
CA ALA A 346 -0.48 5.74 13.43
C ALA A 346 -0.79 6.55 12.15
N SER A 347 0.14 7.40 11.72
CA SER A 347 0.02 8.12 10.45
C SER A 347 0.03 7.21 9.23
N HIS A 348 0.72 6.06 9.28
CA HIS A 348 0.76 5.09 8.18
C HIS A 348 -0.63 4.51 7.90
N LEU A 349 -1.29 3.99 8.93
CA LEU A 349 -2.65 3.45 8.83
C LEU A 349 -3.66 4.50 8.34
N LEU A 350 -3.50 5.74 8.82
CA LEU A 350 -4.38 6.83 8.47
C LEU A 350 -4.18 7.30 7.01
N VAL A 351 -2.93 7.31 6.52
CA VAL A 351 -2.63 7.60 5.11
C VAL A 351 -3.20 6.51 4.21
N ASP A 352 -3.02 5.23 4.53
CA ASP A 352 -3.53 4.12 3.73
C ASP A 352 -5.06 4.23 3.57
N TYR A 353 -5.77 4.52 4.66
CA TYR A 353 -7.21 4.78 4.62
C TYR A 353 -7.59 6.05 3.85
N ALA A 354 -6.85 7.14 4.02
CA ALA A 354 -7.12 8.40 3.34
C ALA A 354 -6.94 8.28 1.82
N VAL A 355 -5.92 7.54 1.36
CA VAL A 355 -5.70 7.23 -0.06
C VAL A 355 -6.86 6.40 -0.61
N LEU A 356 -7.34 5.43 0.15
CA LEU A 356 -8.50 4.62 -0.21
C LEU A 356 -9.76 5.50 -0.37
N LEU A 357 -9.98 6.45 0.54
CA LEU A 357 -11.09 7.40 0.48
C LEU A 357 -10.97 8.32 -0.75
N VAL A 358 -9.76 8.78 -1.10
CA VAL A 358 -9.51 9.50 -2.35
C VAL A 358 -9.85 8.64 -3.57
N ALA A 359 -9.45 7.37 -3.58
CA ALA A 359 -9.70 6.45 -4.70
C ALA A 359 -11.21 6.24 -4.95
N ILE A 360 -11.99 5.95 -3.90
CA ILE A 360 -13.45 5.78 -4.03
C ILE A 360 -14.11 7.06 -4.53
N THR A 361 -13.75 8.20 -3.93
CA THR A 361 -14.41 9.47 -4.24
C THR A 361 -14.09 9.95 -5.65
N PHE A 362 -12.86 9.71 -6.11
CA PHE A 362 -12.46 9.97 -7.48
C PHE A 362 -13.14 9.01 -8.47
N SER A 363 -13.25 7.72 -8.14
CA SER A 363 -14.00 6.75 -8.94
C SER A 363 -15.47 7.17 -9.12
N LEU A 364 -16.15 7.58 -8.03
CA LEU A 364 -17.53 8.08 -8.09
C LEU A 364 -17.66 9.35 -8.93
N LEU A 365 -16.64 10.24 -8.90
CA LEU A 365 -16.62 11.47 -9.71
C LEU A 365 -16.51 11.18 -11.20
N LEU A 366 -15.74 10.16 -11.59
CA LEU A 366 -15.56 9.78 -13.00
C LEU A 366 -16.76 9.00 -13.55
N ARG A 367 -17.32 8.10 -12.74
CA ARG A 367 -18.35 7.15 -13.19
C ARG A 367 -19.77 7.73 -13.24
N LEU A 368 -20.17 8.51 -12.23
CA LEU A 368 -21.57 8.93 -12.11
C LEU A 368 -21.89 10.18 -12.92
N ARG A 369 -23.06 10.18 -13.57
CA ARG A 369 -23.60 11.39 -14.20
C ARG A 369 -23.91 12.46 -13.14
N TYR A 370 -23.81 13.73 -13.53
CA TYR A 370 -23.98 14.88 -12.63
C TYR A 370 -25.34 14.91 -11.89
N ASN A 371 -26.41 14.38 -12.50
CA ASN A 371 -27.74 14.27 -11.87
C ASN A 371 -27.81 13.17 -10.79
N GLN A 372 -26.99 12.12 -10.90
CA GLN A 372 -26.97 10.96 -10.01
C GLN A 372 -25.95 11.09 -8.87
N MET A 373 -25.01 12.03 -8.97
CA MET A 373 -23.85 12.15 -8.07
C MET A 373 -24.21 12.27 -6.59
N ARG A 374 -25.24 13.07 -6.25
CA ARG A 374 -25.72 13.20 -4.86
C ARG A 374 -26.26 11.88 -4.32
N HIS A 375 -27.00 11.14 -5.15
CA HIS A 375 -27.62 9.88 -4.81
C HIS A 375 -26.55 8.81 -4.57
N GLY A 376 -25.56 8.69 -5.47
CA GLY A 376 -24.46 7.74 -5.31
C GLY A 376 -23.64 8.02 -4.06
N PHE A 377 -23.26 9.27 -3.84
CA PHE A 377 -22.50 9.64 -2.65
C PHE A 377 -23.25 9.32 -1.35
N CYS A 378 -24.55 9.62 -1.27
CA CYS A 378 -25.39 9.30 -0.11
C CYS A 378 -25.48 7.80 0.20
N VAL A 379 -25.39 6.93 -0.82
CA VAL A 379 -25.46 5.48 -0.68
C VAL A 379 -24.14 4.87 -0.20
N TYR A 380 -23.00 5.45 -0.59
CA TYR A 380 -21.67 5.00 -0.15
C TYR A 380 -21.22 5.61 1.19
N MET A 381 -21.76 6.77 1.58
CA MET A 381 -21.40 7.47 2.83
C MET A 381 -21.43 6.61 4.10
N PRO A 382 -22.48 5.82 4.40
CA PRO A 382 -22.52 5.08 5.66
C PRO A 382 -21.38 4.07 5.76
N MET A 383 -21.02 3.41 4.66
CA MET A 383 -19.89 2.48 4.61
C MET A 383 -18.54 3.19 4.80
N LEU A 384 -18.32 4.34 4.14
CA LEU A 384 -17.07 5.10 4.30
C LEU A 384 -16.92 5.62 5.73
N VAL A 385 -17.98 6.18 6.31
CA VAL A 385 -17.88 6.71 7.68
C VAL A 385 -17.69 5.57 8.69
N LEU A 386 -18.37 4.42 8.52
CA LEU A 386 -18.14 3.24 9.36
C LEU A 386 -16.68 2.76 9.27
N GLY A 387 -16.10 2.73 8.07
CA GLY A 387 -14.69 2.45 7.86
C GLY A 387 -13.76 3.41 8.63
N LEU A 388 -14.04 4.71 8.58
CA LEU A 388 -13.30 5.71 9.34
C LEU A 388 -13.40 5.47 10.86
N VAL A 389 -14.58 5.17 11.39
CA VAL A 389 -14.77 4.88 12.83
C VAL A 389 -13.92 3.69 13.26
N ILE A 390 -13.92 2.62 12.48
CA ILE A 390 -13.11 1.42 12.73
C ILE A 390 -11.62 1.75 12.74
N ILE A 391 -11.15 2.52 11.77
CA ILE A 391 -9.74 2.93 11.70
C ILE A 391 -9.37 3.81 12.90
N LEU A 392 -10.27 4.69 13.36
CA LEU A 392 -10.06 5.47 14.58
C LEU A 392 -9.95 4.57 15.82
N PHE A 393 -10.78 3.53 15.94
CA PHE A 393 -10.69 2.57 17.05
C PHE A 393 -9.34 1.85 17.07
N ARG A 394 -8.83 1.49 15.90
CA ARG A 394 -7.51 0.87 15.74
C ARG A 394 -6.38 1.82 16.10
N ILE A 395 -6.42 3.07 15.63
CA ILE A 395 -5.36 4.06 15.88
C ILE A 395 -5.30 4.47 17.36
N VAL A 396 -6.45 4.59 18.01
CA VAL A 396 -6.54 4.92 19.44
C VAL A 396 -6.22 3.71 20.34
N PHE A 397 -6.08 2.53 19.73
CA PHE A 397 -5.88 1.26 20.42
C PHE A 397 -6.94 0.98 21.50
N ILE A 398 -8.21 1.11 21.15
CA ILE A 398 -9.30 0.96 22.13
C ILE A 398 -9.29 -0.46 22.74
N PRO A 399 -9.42 -0.61 24.08
CA PRO A 399 -9.51 -1.91 24.74
C PRO A 399 -10.69 -2.76 24.27
N ASN A 400 -10.52 -4.08 24.24
CA ASN A 400 -11.56 -5.01 23.78
C ASN A 400 -12.87 -4.88 24.58
N SER A 401 -12.79 -4.65 25.89
CA SER A 401 -13.95 -4.45 26.76
C SER A 401 -14.83 -3.28 26.33
N VAL A 402 -14.20 -2.18 25.90
CA VAL A 402 -14.88 -0.99 25.37
C VAL A 402 -15.42 -1.27 23.97
N VAL A 403 -14.64 -1.92 23.10
CA VAL A 403 -15.06 -2.25 21.73
C VAL A 403 -16.30 -3.15 21.75
N ASN A 404 -16.30 -4.20 22.56
CA ASN A 404 -17.44 -5.13 22.71
C ASN A 404 -18.70 -4.45 23.26
N LEU A 405 -18.55 -3.35 24.00
CA LEU A 405 -19.69 -2.59 24.52
C LEU A 405 -20.21 -1.55 23.51
N VAL A 406 -19.32 -0.84 22.83
CA VAL A 406 -19.65 0.37 22.05
C VAL A 406 -19.82 0.07 20.56
N PHE A 407 -19.13 -0.92 20.01
CA PHE A 407 -19.18 -1.23 18.58
C PHE A 407 -20.53 -1.79 18.11
N PRO A 408 -21.20 -2.73 18.81
CA PRO A 408 -22.50 -3.27 18.38
C PRO A 408 -23.59 -2.19 18.14
N PRO A 409 -23.82 -1.20 19.02
CA PRO A 409 -24.78 -0.13 18.74
C PRO A 409 -24.34 0.80 17.61
N ILE A 410 -23.03 1.00 17.42
CA ILE A 410 -22.50 1.79 16.28
C ILE A 410 -22.83 1.09 14.95
N VAL A 411 -22.53 -0.20 14.81
CA VAL A 411 -22.80 -0.93 13.56
C VAL A 411 -24.31 -0.98 13.28
N LEU A 412 -25.14 -1.15 14.31
CA LEU A 412 -26.60 -1.09 14.17
C LEU A 412 -27.07 0.27 13.63
N PHE A 413 -26.51 1.38 14.13
CA PHE A 413 -26.81 2.71 13.61
C PHE A 413 -26.47 2.83 12.12
N PHE A 414 -25.29 2.33 11.72
CA PHE A 414 -24.87 2.33 10.32
C PHE A 414 -25.72 1.40 9.43
N LEU A 415 -26.19 0.27 9.96
CA LEU A 415 -27.13 -0.62 9.26
C LEU A 415 -28.42 0.12 8.92
N VAL A 416 -28.99 0.81 9.91
CA VAL A 416 -30.23 1.58 9.76
C VAL A 416 -30.02 2.76 8.79
N TRP A 417 -28.87 3.42 8.84
CA TRP A 417 -28.51 4.47 7.91
C TRP A 417 -28.38 3.93 6.48
N GLN A 418 -27.62 2.84 6.27
CA GLN A 418 -27.45 2.21 4.96
C GLN A 418 -28.80 1.77 4.39
N TRP A 419 -29.65 1.13 5.18
CA TRP A 419 -31.00 0.73 4.76
C TRP A 419 -31.83 1.93 4.28
N ARG A 420 -31.82 3.03 5.05
CA ARG A 420 -32.53 4.27 4.68
C ARG A 420 -31.96 4.94 3.44
N ALA A 421 -30.65 4.88 3.23
CA ALA A 421 -29.99 5.46 2.06
C ALA A 421 -30.31 4.66 0.80
N VAL A 422 -30.23 3.32 0.88
CA VAL A 422 -30.57 2.42 -0.21
C VAL A 422 -32.04 2.56 -0.58
N ARG A 423 -32.97 2.45 0.38
CA ARG A 423 -34.42 2.49 0.09
C ARG A 423 -34.90 3.81 -0.52
N ARG A 424 -34.25 4.94 -0.20
CA ARG A 424 -34.59 6.25 -0.77
C ARG A 424 -34.06 6.45 -2.20
N HIS A 425 -33.04 5.70 -2.60
CA HIS A 425 -32.32 5.93 -3.85
C HIS A 425 -32.32 4.71 -4.79
N SER A 426 -32.78 3.55 -4.32
CA SER A 426 -33.23 2.43 -5.14
C SER A 426 -34.62 2.78 -5.66
N GLY A 427 -34.71 3.45 -6.81
CA GLY A 427 -35.98 3.65 -7.49
C GLY A 427 -36.76 2.32 -7.52
N LYS A 428 -38.05 2.34 -7.20
CA LYS A 428 -38.91 1.17 -7.37
C LYS A 428 -38.77 0.77 -8.84
N LEU A 429 -38.16 -0.39 -9.13
CA LEU A 429 -38.36 -1.05 -10.41
C LEU A 429 -39.87 -1.16 -10.57
N ARG A 430 -40.44 -0.37 -11.47
CA ARG A 430 -41.87 -0.40 -11.73
C ARG A 430 -42.08 -1.72 -12.45
N GLU A 431 -42.91 -2.61 -11.91
CA GLU A 431 -43.26 -3.92 -12.51
C GLU A 431 -43.64 -3.83 -13.99
N SER A 432 -44.01 -2.63 -14.48
CA SER A 432 -44.22 -2.34 -15.89
C SER A 432 -42.98 -2.51 -16.79
N GLU A 433 -41.75 -2.37 -16.29
CA GLU A 433 -40.52 -2.58 -17.10
C GLU A 433 -40.19 -4.06 -17.26
N ILE A 434 -40.56 -4.90 -16.29
CA ILE A 434 -40.41 -6.36 -16.39
C ILE A 434 -41.49 -6.90 -17.34
N ILE A 435 -42.73 -6.42 -17.21
CA ILE A 435 -43.82 -6.77 -18.12
C ILE A 435 -43.55 -6.24 -19.55
N ALA A 436 -42.89 -5.09 -19.71
CA ALA A 436 -42.51 -4.56 -21.02
C ALA A 436 -41.34 -5.34 -21.66
N ALA A 437 -40.34 -5.76 -20.87
CA ALA A 437 -39.25 -6.60 -21.36
C ALA A 437 -39.74 -8.02 -21.72
N ASP A 438 -40.66 -8.58 -20.93
CA ASP A 438 -41.29 -9.86 -21.24
C ASP A 438 -42.20 -9.75 -22.49
N ALA A 439 -42.86 -8.60 -22.70
CA ALA A 439 -43.69 -8.35 -23.89
C ALA A 439 -42.89 -8.04 -25.17
N GLU A 440 -41.72 -7.40 -25.06
CA GLU A 440 -40.80 -7.20 -26.19
C GLU A 440 -40.14 -8.53 -26.61
N GLN A 441 -39.82 -9.41 -25.66
CA GLN A 441 -39.32 -10.76 -25.99
C GLN A 441 -40.37 -11.65 -26.65
N GLN A 442 -41.64 -11.53 -26.26
CA GLN A 442 -42.75 -12.21 -26.95
C GLN A 442 -43.05 -11.62 -28.32
N ALA A 443 -42.83 -10.32 -28.52
CA ALA A 443 -43.00 -9.67 -29.83
C ALA A 443 -41.85 -10.01 -30.80
N GLU A 444 -40.62 -10.23 -30.32
CA GLU A 444 -39.50 -10.70 -31.16
C GLU A 444 -39.59 -12.19 -31.52
N GLU A 445 -40.21 -13.04 -30.68
CA GLU A 445 -40.46 -14.46 -31.04
C GLU A 445 -41.61 -14.63 -32.05
N ASP A 446 -42.57 -13.69 -32.09
CA ASP A 446 -43.72 -13.74 -33.01
C ASP A 446 -43.43 -13.12 -34.40
N ASP A 447 -42.31 -12.39 -34.58
CA ASP A 447 -41.95 -11.68 -35.83
C ASP A 447 -40.93 -12.45 -36.70
N GLU A 448 -40.52 -13.66 -36.31
CA GLU A 448 -39.54 -14.48 -37.05
C GLU A 448 -40.19 -15.41 -38.10
N THR A 449 -41.47 -15.22 -38.42
CA THR A 449 -42.15 -15.87 -39.55
C THR A 449 -42.95 -14.86 -40.35
N ASP A 450 -42.31 -14.19 -41.31
CA ASP A 450 -42.83 -14.00 -42.67
C ASP A 450 -41.79 -13.24 -43.52
N ASP A 451 -41.18 -13.97 -44.45
CA ASP A 451 -40.50 -13.40 -45.62
C ASP A 451 -41.54 -12.65 -46.47
N ASP A 452 -41.38 -11.34 -46.76
CA ASP A 452 -41.41 -10.84 -48.15
C ASP A 452 -41.06 -9.34 -48.28
N ASP A 453 -40.34 -9.07 -49.37
CA ASP A 453 -40.18 -7.87 -50.19
C ASP A 453 -40.23 -6.44 -49.59
N GLY A 454 -39.06 -5.81 -49.68
CA GLY A 454 -38.87 -4.39 -49.43
C GLY A 454 -39.53 -3.47 -50.47
N VAL A 455 -40.31 -2.52 -49.97
CA VAL A 455 -40.62 -1.26 -50.67
C VAL A 455 -40.35 -0.11 -49.71
N VAL A 456 -39.27 0.63 -49.97
CA VAL A 456 -38.97 1.89 -49.28
C VAL A 456 -39.95 2.96 -49.77
N ILE A 457 -40.95 3.29 -48.96
CA ILE A 457 -41.80 4.47 -49.16
C ILE A 457 -41.21 5.60 -48.31
N GLU A 458 -40.53 6.53 -48.97
CA GLU A 458 -40.16 7.82 -48.37
C GLU A 458 -41.44 8.63 -48.13
N VAL A 459 -41.98 8.57 -46.91
CA VAL A 459 -43.15 9.37 -46.51
C VAL A 459 -42.68 10.79 -46.24
N ASN A 460 -43.08 11.72 -47.12
CA ASN A 460 -42.77 13.13 -47.01
C ASN A 460 -43.57 13.74 -45.84
N GLU A 461 -42.96 13.81 -44.64
CA GLU A 461 -43.55 14.34 -43.39
C GLU A 461 -44.20 15.74 -43.56
N ALA A 462 -43.80 16.50 -44.58
CA ALA A 462 -44.39 17.80 -44.88
C ALA A 462 -45.83 17.72 -45.39
N GLU A 463 -46.21 16.64 -46.06
CA GLU A 463 -47.55 16.43 -46.61
C GLU A 463 -48.55 15.96 -45.54
N GLU A 464 -48.14 15.08 -44.64
CA GLU A 464 -48.95 14.67 -43.49
C GLU A 464 -49.25 15.85 -42.57
N ARG A 465 -48.25 16.70 -42.28
CA ARG A 465 -48.45 17.91 -41.47
C ARG A 465 -49.39 18.92 -42.14
N ARG A 466 -49.50 18.92 -43.48
CA ARG A 466 -50.48 19.75 -44.21
C ARG A 466 -51.89 19.16 -44.10
N LYS A 467 -52.04 17.84 -44.27
CA LYS A 467 -53.33 17.15 -44.08
C LYS A 467 -53.85 17.29 -42.64
N GLU A 468 -52.97 17.14 -41.64
CA GLU A 468 -53.32 17.34 -40.22
C GLU A 468 -53.80 18.76 -39.91
N ARG A 469 -53.18 19.79 -40.49
CA ARG A 469 -53.61 21.19 -40.30
C ARG A 469 -54.95 21.48 -40.96
N THR A 470 -55.21 20.89 -42.12
CA THR A 470 -56.51 21.05 -42.82
C THR A 470 -57.63 20.36 -42.04
N ILE A 471 -57.38 19.15 -41.53
CA ILE A 471 -58.32 18.41 -40.68
C ILE A 471 -58.55 19.14 -39.36
N ARG A 472 -57.51 19.70 -38.71
CA ARG A 472 -57.67 20.53 -37.51
C ARG A 472 -58.50 21.79 -37.75
N LYS A 473 -58.31 22.48 -38.87
CA LYS A 473 -59.12 23.65 -39.24
C LYS A 473 -60.57 23.29 -39.53
N GLN A 474 -60.83 22.14 -40.14
CA GLN A 474 -62.20 21.64 -40.35
C GLN A 474 -62.88 21.24 -39.03
N ILE A 475 -62.13 20.65 -38.10
CA ILE A 475 -62.64 20.30 -36.75
C ILE A 475 -62.88 21.57 -35.92
N GLU A 476 -61.98 22.56 -35.96
CA GLU A 476 -62.17 23.85 -35.26
C GLU A 476 -63.37 24.63 -35.79
N ALA A 477 -63.66 24.56 -37.10
CA ALA A 477 -64.85 25.15 -37.69
C ALA A 477 -66.16 24.42 -37.28
N LEU A 478 -66.11 23.10 -37.09
CA LEU A 478 -67.25 22.29 -36.62
C LEU A 478 -67.50 22.41 -35.11
N VAL A 479 -66.49 22.80 -34.32
CA VAL A 479 -66.57 22.95 -32.85
C VAL A 479 -67.11 24.32 -32.42
N ALA A 480 -67.24 25.27 -33.36
CA ALA A 480 -67.74 26.62 -33.06
C ALA A 480 -69.25 26.68 -32.74
N ASP A 481 -70.02 25.62 -33.04
CA ASP A 481 -71.49 25.72 -33.02
C ASP A 481 -72.24 24.79 -32.05
N ASP A 482 -71.57 23.99 -31.20
CA ASP A 482 -72.29 23.21 -30.18
C ASP A 482 -71.48 22.88 -28.92
N THR A 483 -71.97 23.37 -27.77
CA THR A 483 -71.29 23.32 -26.46
C THR A 483 -71.28 21.93 -25.80
N ILE A 484 -72.04 20.96 -26.33
CA ILE A 484 -72.16 19.62 -25.77
C ILE A 484 -71.11 18.64 -26.35
N VAL A 485 -70.74 18.80 -27.63
CA VAL A 485 -69.74 17.93 -28.30
C VAL A 485 -68.31 18.23 -27.82
N ALA A 486 -68.01 19.48 -27.48
CA ALA A 486 -66.71 19.90 -26.98
C ALA A 486 -66.31 19.21 -25.65
N LYS A 487 -67.29 18.90 -24.77
CA LYS A 487 -67.02 18.18 -23.51
C LYS A 487 -66.79 16.68 -23.72
N GLY A 488 -67.52 16.05 -24.66
CA GLY A 488 -67.35 14.63 -24.99
C GLY A 488 -66.02 14.34 -25.69
N LEU A 489 -65.57 15.25 -26.57
CA LEU A 489 -64.29 15.10 -27.26
C LEU A 489 -63.08 15.37 -26.35
N ALA A 490 -63.23 16.26 -25.35
CA ALA A 490 -62.20 16.50 -24.33
C ALA A 490 -61.93 15.26 -23.45
N SER A 491 -62.93 14.38 -23.23
CA SER A 491 -62.72 13.10 -22.56
C SER A 491 -62.01 12.07 -23.43
N VAL A 492 -62.27 12.05 -24.74
CA VAL A 492 -61.61 11.10 -25.68
C VAL A 492 -60.17 11.54 -26.00
N LEU A 493 -59.91 12.85 -26.09
CA LEU A 493 -58.55 13.40 -26.26
C LEU A 493 -57.68 13.27 -25.01
N LYS A 494 -58.27 13.09 -23.82
CA LYS A 494 -57.50 12.85 -22.58
C LYS A 494 -56.86 11.46 -22.53
N VAL A 495 -57.36 10.51 -23.32
CA VAL A 495 -56.88 9.11 -23.36
C VAL A 495 -55.74 8.92 -24.37
N ARG A 496 -55.52 9.88 -25.29
CA ARG A 496 -54.42 9.81 -26.26
C ARG A 496 -53.32 10.83 -25.93
N LYS A 497 -52.82 10.82 -24.69
CA LYS A 497 -51.43 11.26 -24.46
C LYS A 497 -50.55 10.22 -25.15
N LYS A 498 -50.09 10.57 -26.36
CA LYS A 498 -49.06 9.86 -27.11
C LYS A 498 -47.98 9.41 -26.12
N ALA A 499 -47.65 8.11 -26.11
CA ALA A 499 -46.46 7.65 -25.41
C ALA A 499 -45.29 8.54 -25.86
N PRO A 500 -44.47 9.07 -24.92
CA PRO A 500 -43.40 9.98 -25.29
C PRO A 500 -42.52 9.28 -26.33
N SER A 501 -42.20 9.97 -27.41
CA SER A 501 -41.26 9.43 -28.39
C SER A 501 -39.90 9.20 -27.73
N GLN A 502 -39.09 8.27 -28.24
CA GLN A 502 -37.75 7.96 -27.70
C GLN A 502 -36.90 9.21 -27.42
N ALA A 503 -37.08 10.28 -28.21
CA ALA A 503 -36.41 11.57 -28.05
C ALA A 503 -36.85 12.42 -26.83
N GLU A 504 -38.06 12.22 -26.29
CA GLU A 504 -38.56 12.90 -25.08
C GLU A 504 -38.24 12.10 -23.80
N ILE A 505 -38.01 10.78 -23.94
CA ILE A 505 -37.45 9.91 -22.89
C ILE A 505 -35.96 10.25 -22.65
N ASP A 506 -35.26 10.69 -23.69
CA ASP A 506 -33.85 11.09 -23.66
C ASP A 506 -33.59 12.55 -23.23
N ASP A 507 -34.61 13.32 -22.80
CA ASP A 507 -34.37 14.67 -22.26
C ASP A 507 -33.66 14.60 -20.88
N PRO A 508 -32.40 15.07 -20.76
CA PRO A 508 -31.60 14.96 -19.54
C PRO A 508 -32.12 15.81 -18.36
N LEU A 509 -33.19 16.58 -18.54
CA LEU A 509 -33.84 17.35 -17.47
C LEU A 509 -35.04 16.65 -16.80
N THR A 510 -35.65 15.64 -17.42
CA THR A 510 -36.95 15.08 -16.96
C THR A 510 -36.88 13.62 -16.48
N SER A 511 -35.82 12.87 -16.78
CA SER A 511 -35.64 11.50 -16.26
C SER A 511 -35.30 11.50 -14.76
N GLU A 512 -36.06 10.72 -13.96
CA GLU A 512 -35.75 10.51 -12.54
C GLU A 512 -34.31 9.98 -12.40
N PRO A 513 -33.51 10.48 -11.44
CA PRO A 513 -32.11 10.11 -11.31
C PRO A 513 -31.97 8.70 -10.75
N GLN A 514 -32.11 7.69 -11.61
CA GLN A 514 -31.86 6.30 -11.26
C GLN A 514 -30.34 6.03 -11.24
N LEU A 515 -29.85 5.37 -10.19
CA LEU A 515 -28.45 4.93 -10.11
C LEU A 515 -28.17 3.81 -11.12
N PRO A 516 -26.93 3.71 -11.66
CA PRO A 516 -26.52 2.57 -12.46
C PRO A 516 -26.81 1.24 -11.74
N GLN A 517 -27.22 0.21 -12.49
CA GLN A 517 -27.56 -1.09 -11.91
C GLN A 517 -26.41 -1.69 -11.09
N THR A 518 -25.17 -1.51 -11.54
CA THR A 518 -23.95 -1.95 -10.84
C THR A 518 -23.80 -1.28 -9.47
N ASP A 519 -23.93 0.05 -9.39
CA ASP A 519 -23.86 0.80 -8.13
C ASP A 519 -25.01 0.43 -7.17
N ARG A 520 -26.20 0.16 -7.71
CA ARG A 520 -27.34 -0.34 -6.91
C ARG A 520 -27.06 -1.70 -6.31
N ASN A 521 -26.42 -2.60 -7.05
CA ASN A 521 -26.07 -3.94 -6.57
C ASN A 521 -24.99 -3.85 -5.47
N TYR A 522 -23.95 -3.02 -5.66
CA TYR A 522 -22.93 -2.79 -4.63
C TYR A 522 -23.49 -2.15 -3.36
N ALA A 523 -24.51 -1.31 -3.48
CA ALA A 523 -25.21 -0.71 -2.35
C ALA A 523 -25.95 -1.74 -1.49
N TRP A 524 -26.67 -2.66 -2.14
CA TRP A 524 -27.35 -3.78 -1.47
C TRP A 524 -26.38 -4.79 -0.87
N LEU A 525 -25.27 -5.07 -1.58
CA LEU A 525 -24.21 -5.92 -1.07
C LEU A 525 -23.54 -5.30 0.16
N SER A 526 -23.28 -3.99 0.15
CA SER A 526 -22.79 -3.25 1.32
C SER A 526 -23.77 -3.29 2.49
N PHE A 527 -25.07 -3.20 2.22
CA PHE A 527 -26.10 -3.40 3.25
C PHE A 527 -26.05 -4.81 3.84
N ALA A 528 -25.95 -5.86 3.01
CA ALA A 528 -25.83 -7.24 3.45
C ALA A 528 -24.57 -7.46 4.31
N VAL A 529 -23.43 -6.87 3.93
CA VAL A 529 -22.20 -6.94 4.72
C VAL A 529 -22.38 -6.28 6.09
N ILE A 530 -22.98 -5.09 6.17
CA ILE A 530 -23.23 -4.42 7.46
C ILE A 530 -24.24 -5.22 8.30
N LEU A 531 -25.20 -5.90 7.68
CA LEU A 531 -26.14 -6.79 8.36
C LEU A 531 -25.40 -7.97 8.99
N ILE A 532 -24.56 -8.66 8.21
CA ILE A 532 -23.70 -9.76 8.70
C ILE A 532 -22.80 -9.28 9.83
N ALA A 533 -22.16 -8.12 9.67
CA ALA A 533 -21.35 -7.49 10.70
C ALA A 533 -22.16 -7.29 12.00
N THR A 534 -23.37 -6.73 11.90
CA THR A 534 -24.28 -6.55 13.05
C THR A 534 -24.57 -7.88 13.75
N LEU A 535 -24.92 -8.92 13.01
CA LEU A 535 -25.19 -10.24 13.58
C LEU A 535 -23.96 -10.82 14.27
N LEU A 536 -22.77 -10.71 13.66
CA LEU A 536 -21.51 -11.14 14.27
C LEU A 536 -21.24 -10.41 15.60
N THR A 537 -21.50 -9.10 15.67
CA THR A 537 -21.37 -8.37 16.95
C THR A 537 -22.33 -8.88 18.02
N TRP A 538 -23.55 -9.28 17.65
CA TRP A 538 -24.51 -9.82 18.61
C TRP A 538 -24.09 -11.17 19.17
N PHE A 539 -23.51 -12.04 18.35
CA PHE A 539 -22.93 -13.33 18.77
C PHE A 539 -21.58 -13.21 19.49
N GLY A 540 -21.15 -12.00 19.87
CA GLY A 540 -19.91 -11.78 20.61
C GLY A 540 -18.63 -11.77 19.74
N ARG A 541 -18.75 -11.81 18.41
CA ARG A 541 -17.64 -11.81 17.44
C ARG A 541 -17.33 -10.41 16.91
N THR A 542 -17.13 -9.46 17.81
CA THR A 542 -16.95 -8.04 17.48
C THR A 542 -15.74 -7.78 16.58
N LEU A 543 -14.60 -8.43 16.85
CA LEU A 543 -13.39 -8.27 16.04
C LEU A 543 -13.56 -8.84 14.63
N MET A 544 -14.22 -10.00 14.50
CA MET A 544 -14.57 -10.57 13.19
C MET A 544 -15.49 -9.62 12.41
N SER A 545 -16.46 -8.99 13.08
CA SER A 545 -17.30 -7.96 12.45
C SER A 545 -16.49 -6.78 11.93
N VAL A 546 -15.47 -6.34 12.67
CA VAL A 546 -14.57 -5.26 12.24
C VAL A 546 -13.82 -5.67 10.96
N GLU A 547 -13.27 -6.89 10.93
CA GLU A 547 -12.54 -7.42 9.78
C GLU A 547 -13.42 -7.56 8.53
N VAL A 548 -14.65 -8.06 8.67
CA VAL A 548 -15.60 -8.19 7.56
C VAL A 548 -15.89 -6.83 6.91
N VAL A 549 -16.07 -5.77 7.71
CA VAL A 549 -16.32 -4.42 7.20
C VAL A 549 -15.09 -3.85 6.51
N ILE A 550 -13.90 -3.99 7.09
CA ILE A 550 -12.65 -3.52 6.48
C ILE A 550 -12.40 -4.27 5.16
N TRP A 551 -12.54 -5.60 5.16
CA TRP A 551 -12.37 -6.43 3.99
C TRP A 551 -13.28 -5.99 2.86
N TRP A 552 -14.57 -5.79 3.14
CA TRP A 552 -15.52 -5.31 2.13
C TRP A 552 -15.17 -3.92 1.60
N LEU A 553 -14.72 -3.00 2.48
CA LEU A 553 -14.28 -1.67 2.07
C LEU A 553 -13.11 -1.74 1.07
N PHE A 554 -12.11 -2.60 1.31
CA PHE A 554 -11.04 -2.84 0.35
C PHE A 554 -11.54 -3.47 -0.96
N GLN A 555 -12.42 -4.47 -0.90
CA GLN A 555 -13.00 -5.07 -2.11
C GLN A 555 -13.76 -4.04 -2.93
N LEU A 556 -14.58 -3.22 -2.28
CA LEU A 556 -15.32 -2.15 -2.93
C LEU A 556 -14.38 -1.19 -3.66
N THR A 557 -13.23 -0.85 -3.06
CA THR A 557 -12.25 0.04 -3.70
C THR A 557 -11.56 -0.59 -4.89
N ALA A 558 -11.21 -1.86 -4.81
CA ALA A 558 -10.59 -2.59 -5.89
C ALA A 558 -11.56 -2.71 -7.08
N ILE A 559 -12.79 -3.12 -6.81
CA ILE A 559 -13.86 -3.22 -7.81
C ILE A 559 -14.14 -1.85 -8.44
N GLN A 560 -14.19 -0.79 -7.63
CA GLN A 560 -14.41 0.56 -8.12
C GLN A 560 -13.21 1.16 -8.84
N GLY A 561 -11.98 0.67 -8.60
CA GLY A 561 -10.78 1.13 -9.27
C GLY A 561 -10.56 0.49 -10.65
N VAL A 562 -11.14 -0.70 -10.89
CA VAL A 562 -11.04 -1.43 -12.17
C VAL A 562 -12.07 -0.96 -13.20
N ILE A 563 -13.25 -0.51 -12.75
CA ILE A 563 -14.36 0.01 -13.58
C ILE A 563 -14.22 1.52 -13.73
#